data_AF-A0ABD7PCC9-F1
#
_entry.id   AF-A0ABD7PCC9-F1
#
_cell.length_a   1.000
_cell.length_b   1.000
_cell.length_c   1.000
_cell.angle_alpha   90.00
_cell.angle_beta   90.00
_cell.angle_gamma   90.00
#
_symmetry.space_group_name_H-M   'P 1'
#
loop_
_entity.id
_entity.type
_entity.pdbx_description
1 polymer ?
#
loop_
_entity_poly.entity_id
_entity_poly.type
_entity_poly.pdbx_seq_one_letter_code
_entity_poly.pdbx_strand_id
1 'polypeptide(L)'
;MKQVTTAEAIRNYNSLLRNPLRQLTVGELTARRMAAAQSLLQACIREGVSRPWTIVSRHAAMADSLVPFRISDSESWAMYLELKRGVRNEKRA
;
A
#
# COMPACT_ATOMS: atom_id res chain seq x y z
N MET A 1 17.48 3.65 9.75
CA MET A 1 16.90 3.34 8.42
C MET A 1 16.36 4.63 7.83
N LYS A 2 16.60 4.93 6.53
CA LYS A 2 16.01 6.10 5.86
C LYS A 2 14.49 5.95 5.87
N GLN A 3 13.76 7.01 6.19
CA GLN A 3 12.30 7.02 6.06
C GLN A 3 11.93 6.94 4.58
N VAL A 4 11.04 6.01 4.23
CA VAL A 4 10.48 5.92 2.88
C VAL A 4 9.45 7.03 2.72
N THR A 5 9.64 7.87 1.71
CA THR A 5 8.70 8.95 1.36
C THR A 5 7.44 8.39 0.70
N THR A 6 6.33 9.14 0.73
CA THR A 6 5.11 8.76 0.00
C THR A 6 5.39 8.53 -1.49
N ALA A 7 6.22 9.37 -2.12
CA ALA A 7 6.55 9.25 -3.54
C ALA A 7 7.30 7.94 -3.87
N GLU A 8 8.25 7.54 -3.03
CA GLU A 8 8.97 6.26 -3.16
C GLU A 8 8.02 5.07 -2.96
N ALA A 9 7.14 5.15 -1.96
CA ALA A 9 6.16 4.10 -1.68
C ALA A 9 5.15 3.93 -2.82
N ILE A 10 4.66 5.03 -3.41
CA ILE A 10 3.80 5.01 -4.60
C ILE A 10 4.51 4.33 -5.78
N ARG A 11 5.78 4.68 -6.02
CA ARG A 11 6.57 4.09 -7.11
C ARG A 11 6.72 2.58 -6.93
N ASN A 12 7.04 2.12 -5.71
CA ASN A 12 7.18 0.70 -5.41
C ASN A 12 5.85 -0.05 -5.58
N TYR A 13 4.76 0.50 -5.03
CA TYR A 13 3.43 -0.09 -5.15
C TYR A 13 3.00 -0.23 -6.61
N ASN A 14 3.18 0.82 -7.42
CA ASN A 14 2.86 0.79 -8.85
C ASN A 14 3.71 -0.20 -9.64
N SER A 15 4.99 -0.37 -9.30
CA SER A 15 5.87 -1.37 -9.93
C SER A 15 5.30 -2.78 -9.74
N LEU A 16 4.87 -3.12 -8.52
CA LEU A 16 4.30 -4.43 -8.19
C LEU A 16 2.92 -4.67 -8.82
N LEU A 17 2.16 -3.60 -9.05
CA LEU A 17 0.87 -3.68 -9.73
C LEU A 17 1.03 -3.90 -11.25
N ARG A 18 1.99 -3.22 -11.88
CA ARG A 18 2.21 -3.24 -13.34
C ARG A 18 3.09 -4.36 -13.86
N ASN A 19 3.92 -4.96 -13.01
CA ASN A 19 4.81 -6.03 -13.42
C ASN A 19 4.36 -7.35 -12.77
N PRO A 20 3.89 -8.35 -13.55
CA PRO A 20 3.86 -9.71 -13.05
C PRO A 20 5.32 -10.14 -12.87
N LEU A 21 5.79 -10.21 -11.62
CA LEU A 21 7.10 -10.76 -11.31
C LEU A 21 7.06 -12.24 -11.73
N ARG A 22 7.59 -12.54 -12.92
CA ARG A 22 7.52 -13.86 -13.59
C ARG A 22 8.04 -15.04 -12.76
N GLN A 23 8.71 -14.76 -11.64
CA GLN A 23 9.30 -15.75 -10.73
C GLN A 23 8.50 -15.96 -9.44
N LEU A 24 7.39 -15.23 -9.23
CA LEU A 24 6.58 -15.35 -8.02
C LEU A 24 5.29 -16.11 -8.28
N THR A 25 4.89 -16.93 -7.31
CA THR A 25 3.55 -17.48 -7.23
C THR A 25 2.52 -16.36 -7.02
N VAL A 26 1.24 -16.66 -7.31
CA VAL A 26 0.13 -15.72 -7.07
C VAL A 26 0.06 -15.29 -5.60
N GLY A 27 0.32 -16.22 -4.67
CA GLY A 27 0.34 -15.94 -3.23
C GLY A 27 1.47 -14.98 -2.82
N GLU A 28 2.68 -15.21 -3.32
CA GLU A 28 3.83 -14.34 -3.04
C GLU A 28 3.67 -12.94 -3.65
N LEU A 29 3.14 -12.86 -4.87
CA LEU A 29 2.85 -11.57 -5.52
C LEU A 29 1.77 -10.80 -4.74
N THR A 30 0.75 -11.50 -4.26
CA THR A 30 -0.30 -10.93 -3.40
C THR A 30 0.28 -10.40 -2.09
N ALA A 31 1.10 -11.19 -1.40
CA ALA A 31 1.76 -10.78 -0.16
C ALA A 31 2.65 -9.53 -0.36
N ARG A 32 3.43 -9.48 -1.44
CA ARG A 32 4.26 -8.30 -1.77
C ARG A 32 3.42 -7.05 -2.06
N ARG A 33 2.31 -7.19 -2.77
CA ARG A 33 1.38 -6.09 -3.03
C ARG A 33 0.73 -5.56 -1.75
N MET A 34 0.35 -6.45 -0.84
CA MET A 34 -0.17 -6.08 0.48
C MET A 34 0.88 -5.33 1.32
N ALA A 35 2.11 -5.85 1.40
CA ALA A 35 3.19 -5.20 2.13
C ALA A 35 3.52 -3.80 1.56
N ALA A 36 3.50 -3.64 0.23
CA ALA A 36 3.71 -2.35 -0.41
C ALA A 36 2.56 -1.37 -0.17
N ALA A 37 1.30 -1.85 -0.18
CA ALA A 37 0.14 -1.03 0.18
C ALA A 37 0.21 -0.55 1.64
N GLN A 38 0.60 -1.43 2.56
CA GLN A 38 0.80 -1.06 3.97
C GLN A 38 1.90 -0.02 4.14
N SER A 39 3.03 -0.20 3.46
CA SER A 39 4.15 0.75 3.47
C SER A 39 3.75 2.12 2.92
N LEU A 40 2.96 2.15 1.84
CA LEU A 40 2.38 3.37 1.28
C LEU A 40 1.45 4.06 2.28
N LEU A 41 0.54 3.33 2.92
CA LEU A 41 -0.34 3.90 3.93
C LEU A 41 0.44 4.46 5.13
N GLN A 42 1.46 3.75 5.60
CA GLN A 42 2.32 4.22 6.69
C GLN A 42 3.05 5.52 6.32
N ALA A 43 3.64 5.61 5.14
CA ALA A 43 4.30 6.83 4.66
C ALA A 43 3.30 8.00 4.60
N CYS A 44 2.14 7.78 3.99
CA CYS A 44 1.07 8.75 3.91
C CYS A 44 0.57 9.22 5.30
N ILE A 45 0.41 8.30 6.26
CA ILE A 45 0.00 8.63 7.63
C ILE A 45 1.05 9.51 8.31
N ARG A 46 2.34 9.19 8.12
CA ARG A 46 3.46 9.93 8.72
C ARG A 46 3.57 11.34 8.15
N GLU A 47 3.37 11.49 6.83
CA GLU A 47 3.39 12.77 6.12
C GLU A 47 2.07 13.56 6.23
N GLY A 48 1.03 13.00 6.85
CA GLY A 48 -0.24 13.71 7.07
C GLY A 48 -1.12 13.82 5.82
N VAL A 49 -0.95 12.93 4.85
CA VAL A 49 -1.74 12.90 3.61
C VAL A 49 -3.22 12.70 3.92
N SER A 50 -4.07 13.50 3.27
CA SER A 50 -5.52 13.37 3.37
C SER A 50 -6.01 12.14 2.61
N ARG A 51 -6.85 11.32 3.25
CA ARG A 51 -7.52 10.15 2.66
C ARG A 51 -6.59 9.12 1.97
N PRO A 52 -5.53 8.63 2.64
CA PRO A 52 -4.51 7.81 1.98
C PRO A 52 -4.99 6.44 1.49
N TRP A 53 -6.07 5.90 2.07
CA TRP A 53 -6.72 4.69 1.58
C TRP A 53 -7.24 4.82 0.14
N THR A 54 -7.66 6.03 -0.26
CA THR A 54 -8.11 6.29 -1.63
C THR A 54 -6.97 6.26 -2.64
N ILE A 55 -5.72 6.50 -2.21
CA ILE A 55 -4.54 6.41 -3.07
C ILE A 55 -4.30 4.92 -3.39
N VAL A 56 -4.29 4.06 -2.37
CA VAL A 56 -4.10 2.61 -2.56
C VAL A 56 -5.17 2.04 -3.50
N SER A 57 -6.44 2.29 -3.21
CA SER A 57 -7.57 1.74 -3.96
C SER A 57 -7.63 2.24 -5.42
N ARG A 58 -7.33 3.53 -5.66
CA ARG A 58 -7.24 4.10 -7.02
C ARG A 58 -6.09 3.50 -7.83
N HIS A 59 -4.92 3.39 -7.22
CA HIS A 59 -3.77 2.83 -7.90
C HIS A 59 -3.98 1.33 -8.20
N ALA A 60 -4.61 0.58 -7.30
CA ALA A 60 -5.04 -0.79 -7.56
C ALA A 60 -6.07 -0.89 -8.69
N ALA A 61 -7.03 0.05 -8.75
CA ALA A 61 -8.04 0.11 -9.80
C ALA A 61 -7.46 0.39 -11.19
N MET A 62 -6.44 1.25 -11.29
CA MET A 62 -5.77 1.57 -12.56
C MET A 62 -4.93 0.41 -13.11
N ALA A 63 -4.63 -0.60 -12.29
CA ALA A 63 -3.89 -1.78 -12.71
C ALA A 63 -4.85 -2.81 -13.34
N ASP A 64 -5.49 -2.41 -14.44
CA ASP A 64 -6.68 -3.03 -15.03
C ASP A 64 -6.44 -4.40 -15.73
N SER A 65 -5.26 -5.02 -15.58
CA SER A 65 -4.92 -6.15 -16.46
C SER A 65 -4.01 -7.25 -15.91
N LEU A 66 -3.69 -7.36 -14.61
CA LEU A 66 -2.56 -8.24 -14.23
C LEU A 66 -2.72 -9.35 -13.19
N VAL A 67 -3.69 -9.39 -12.26
CA VAL A 67 -3.86 -10.54 -11.32
C VAL A 67 -5.26 -10.50 -10.70
N PRO A 68 -5.88 -11.61 -10.22
CA PRO A 68 -7.17 -11.62 -9.50
C PRO A 68 -7.23 -10.79 -8.20
N PHE A 69 -6.12 -10.17 -7.78
CA PHE A 69 -6.00 -9.48 -6.51
C PHE A 69 -6.08 -7.96 -6.67
N ARG A 70 -7.21 -7.38 -6.27
CA ARG A 70 -7.45 -5.93 -6.23
C ARG A 70 -7.82 -5.51 -4.81
N ILE A 71 -7.02 -4.65 -4.20
CA ILE A 71 -7.34 -4.04 -2.91
C ILE A 71 -8.45 -3.02 -3.14
N SER A 72 -9.62 -3.27 -2.59
CA SER A 72 -10.79 -2.39 -2.63
C SER A 72 -10.60 -1.18 -1.71
N ASP A 73 -11.49 -0.19 -1.84
CA ASP A 73 -11.48 0.99 -0.98
C ASP A 73 -11.80 0.65 0.48
N SER A 74 -12.69 -0.31 0.73
CA SER A 74 -13.02 -0.80 2.07
C SER A 74 -11.85 -1.54 2.73
N GLU A 75 -11.15 -2.40 1.99
CA GLU A 75 -9.93 -3.06 2.49
C GLU A 75 -8.82 -2.04 2.78
N SER A 76 -8.64 -1.07 1.89
CA SER A 76 -7.68 0.02 2.07
C SER A 76 -8.01 0.87 3.30
N TRP A 77 -9.30 1.12 3.54
CA TRP A 77 -9.78 1.86 4.71
C TRP A 77 -9.55 1.09 6.02
N ALA A 78 -9.89 -0.20 6.04
CA ALA A 78 -9.64 -1.06 7.20
C ALA A 78 -8.15 -1.10 7.56
N MET A 79 -7.29 -1.32 6.57
CA MET A 79 -5.84 -1.31 6.72
C MET A 79 -5.32 0.05 7.23
N TYR A 80 -5.86 1.16 6.72
CA TYR A 80 -5.52 2.50 7.21
C TYR A 80 -5.87 2.67 8.70
N LEU A 81 -7.05 2.21 9.14
CA LEU A 81 -7.47 2.36 10.53
C LEU A 81 -6.53 1.61 11.49
N GLU A 82 -6.10 0.39 11.13
CA GLU A 82 -5.15 -0.40 11.91
C GLU A 82 -3.79 0.31 12.00
N LEU A 83 -3.23 0.72 10.86
CA LEU A 83 -1.92 1.38 10.79
C LEU A 83 -1.91 2.73 11.51
N LYS A 84 -2.99 3.51 11.40
CA LYS A 84 -3.12 4.81 12.09
C LYS A 84 -3.08 4.66 13.61
N ARG A 85 -3.68 3.59 14.15
CA ARG A 85 -3.60 3.28 15.59
C ARG A 85 -2.16 2.96 15.99
N GLY A 86 -1.46 2.14 15.19
CA GLY A 86 -0.04 1.80 15.41
C GLY A 86 0.89 3.03 15.41
N VAL A 87 0.82 3.87 14.37
CA VAL A 87 1.67 5.07 14.26
C VAL A 87 1.39 6.09 15.38
N ARG A 88 0.13 6.19 15.85
CA ARG A 88 -0.19 7.05 17.00
C ARG A 88 0.44 6.55 18.30
N ASN A 89 0.54 5.23 18.48
CA ASN A 89 1.21 4.64 19.63
C ASN A 89 2.73 4.83 19.56
N GLU A 90 3.34 4.71 18.37
CA GLU A 90 4.78 5.03 18.16
C GLU A 90 5.12 6.47 18.52
N LYS A 91 4.23 7.44 18.27
CA LYS A 91 4.44 8.86 18.63
C LYS A 91 4.26 9.16 20.12
N ARG A 92 3.71 8.22 20.91
CA ARG A 92 3.45 8.38 22.35
C ARG A 92 4.47 7.68 23.24
N ALA A 93 5.22 6.72 22.70
CA ALA A 93 6.32 6.02 23.38
C ALA A 93 7.63 6.80 23.22
#